data_AF-W0GIG7-F1
#
_entry.id   AF-W0GIG7-F1
#
_cell.length_a   1.000
_cell.length_b   1.000
_cell.length_c   1.000
_cell.angle_alpha   90.00
_cell.angle_beta   90.00
_cell.angle_gamma   90.00
#
_symmetry.space_group_name_H-M   'P 1'
#
loop_
_entity.id
_entity.type
_entity.pdbx_description
1 polymer ?
#
loop_
_entity_poly.entity_id
_entity_poly.type
_entity_poly.pdbx_seq_one_letter_code
_entity_poly.pdbx_strand_id
1 'polypeptide(L)'
;QTLNPTVLMLLGILSILIGGWGGLNQTQLRKIMAFSSIAHLGWMMAVLPFSPPLTTLNLLLYLLMTLTTFLLITTTNSKTTQDLTTTWTTTPLLSTLT
;
A
#
# COMPACT_ATOMS: atom_id res chain seq x y z
N GLN A 1 -23.89 12.47 9.12
CA GLN A 1 -23.06 13.68 8.94
C GLN A 1 -22.67 13.74 7.46
N THR A 2 -23.21 14.69 6.70
CA THR A 2 -23.01 14.76 5.24
C THR A 2 -21.62 15.32 4.94
N LEU A 3 -20.67 14.44 4.68
CA LEU A 3 -19.33 14.82 4.21
C LEU A 3 -19.45 15.42 2.81
N ASN A 4 -18.79 16.57 2.56
CA ASN A 4 -18.83 17.21 1.24
C ASN A 4 -18.05 16.36 0.22
N PRO A 5 -18.71 15.78 -0.81
CA PRO A 5 -18.06 14.86 -1.75
C PRO A 5 -16.91 15.52 -2.53
N THR A 6 -16.97 16.84 -2.78
CA THR A 6 -15.91 17.56 -3.52
C THR A 6 -14.61 17.60 -2.73
N VAL A 7 -14.69 17.85 -1.41
CA VAL A 7 -13.54 17.87 -0.51
C VAL A 7 -12.95 16.47 -0.36
N LEU A 8 -13.80 15.44 -0.24
CA LEU A 8 -13.35 14.05 -0.16
C LEU A 8 -12.61 13.62 -1.43
N MET A 9 -13.14 13.99 -2.60
CA MET A 9 -12.50 13.68 -3.87
C MET A 9 -11.15 14.38 -4.01
N LEU A 10 -11.06 15.66 -3.63
CA LEU A 10 -9.81 16.41 -3.67
C LEU A 10 -8.74 15.79 -2.76
N LEU A 11 -9.10 15.45 -1.52
CA LEU A 11 -8.20 14.76 -0.59
C LEU A 11 -7.80 13.35 -1.09
N GLY A 12 -8.74 12.64 -1.71
CA GLY A 12 -8.49 11.33 -2.33
C GLY A 12 -7.47 11.40 -3.46
N ILE A 13 -7.62 12.37 -4.37
CA ILE A 13 -6.69 12.56 -5.49
C ILE A 13 -5.31 13.00 -4.99
N LEU A 14 -5.24 13.95 -4.05
CA LEU A 14 -3.97 14.41 -3.48
C LEU A 14 -3.20 13.27 -2.80
N SER A 15 -3.89 12.42 -2.04
CA SER A 15 -3.26 11.27 -1.38
C SER A 15 -2.81 10.21 -2.38
N ILE A 16 -3.57 9.93 -3.45
CA ILE A 16 -3.11 9.05 -4.55
C ILE A 16 -1.85 9.61 -5.21
N LEU A 17 -1.80 10.91 -5.50
CA LEU A 17 -0.63 11.55 -6.12
C LEU A 17 0.60 11.52 -5.22
N ILE A 18 0.45 11.88 -3.94
CA ILE A 18 1.56 11.89 -2.97
C ILE A 18 2.04 10.47 -2.68
N GLY A 19 1.12 9.51 -2.54
CA GLY A 19 1.45 8.10 -2.36
C GLY A 19 2.19 7.52 -3.57
N GLY A 20 1.69 7.78 -4.78
CA GLY A 20 2.31 7.32 -6.02
C GLY A 20 3.70 7.91 -6.22
N TRP A 21 3.81 9.24 -6.24
CA TRP A 21 5.09 9.91 -6.52
C TRP A 21 6.10 9.71 -5.38
N GLY A 22 5.65 9.76 -4.13
CA GLY A 22 6.50 9.61 -2.95
C GLY A 22 7.10 8.20 -2.82
N GLY A 23 6.39 7.17 -3.29
CA GLY A 23 6.85 5.78 -3.28
C GLY A 23 7.94 5.47 -4.30
N LEU A 24 7.93 6.12 -5.47
CA LEU A 24 8.84 5.79 -6.60
C LEU A 24 10.33 5.97 -6.26
N ASN A 25 10.67 6.92 -5.40
CA ASN A 25 12.07 7.22 -5.07
C ASN A 25 12.51 6.65 -3.71
N GLN A 26 11.87 5.59 -3.22
CA GLN A 26 12.22 4.95 -1.95
C GLN A 26 12.84 3.58 -2.18
N THR A 27 14.00 3.35 -1.56
CA THR A 27 14.66 2.03 -1.52
C THR A 27 14.35 1.26 -0.23
N GLN A 28 13.85 1.95 0.79
CA GLN A 28 13.51 1.36 2.08
C GLN A 28 12.10 0.77 2.02
N LEU A 29 11.96 -0.54 2.21
CA LEU A 29 10.69 -1.27 2.05
C LEU A 29 9.60 -0.71 2.98
N ARG A 30 9.96 -0.34 4.21
CA ARG A 30 9.01 0.30 5.16
C ARG A 30 8.45 1.62 4.65
N LYS A 31 9.24 2.42 3.92
CA LYS A 31 8.77 3.69 3.35
C LYS A 31 7.88 3.45 2.14
N ILE A 32 8.23 2.48 1.29
CA ILE A 32 7.39 2.06 0.15
C ILE A 32 6.00 1.65 0.66
N MET A 33 5.94 0.83 1.72
CA MET A 33 4.69 0.41 2.36
C MET A 33 3.89 1.56 2.98
N ALA A 34 4.57 2.59 3.51
CA ALA A 34 3.90 3.78 4.01
C ALA A 34 3.26 4.58 2.86
N PHE A 35 3.97 4.77 1.75
CA PHE A 35 3.44 5.47 0.58
C PHE A 35 2.30 4.71 -0.10
N SER A 36 2.35 3.38 -0.16
CA SER A 36 1.22 2.58 -0.65
C SER A 36 -0.02 2.73 0.24
N SER A 37 0.15 2.85 1.56
CA SER A 37 -0.96 3.12 2.50
C SER A 37 -1.65 4.46 2.22
N ILE A 38 -0.87 5.50 1.91
CA ILE A 38 -1.39 6.83 1.59
C ILE A 38 -2.23 6.76 0.31
N ALA A 39 -1.76 6.04 -0.72
CA ALA A 39 -2.50 5.87 -1.96
C ALA A 39 -3.80 5.05 -1.79
N HIS A 40 -3.77 3.95 -1.03
CA HIS A 40 -4.95 3.14 -0.78
C HIS A 40 -6.02 3.88 0.04
N LEU A 41 -5.61 4.66 1.04
CA LEU A 41 -6.53 5.54 1.78
C LEU A 41 -7.15 6.59 0.85
N GLY A 42 -6.40 7.09 -0.14
CA GLY A 42 -6.95 7.99 -1.16
C GLY A 42 -8.07 7.38 -1.99
N TRP A 43 -7.89 6.13 -2.43
CA TRP A 43 -8.95 5.37 -3.11
C TRP A 43 -10.17 5.13 -2.21
N MET A 44 -9.95 4.86 -0.92
CA MET A 44 -11.07 4.73 0.03
C MET A 44 -11.84 6.04 0.18
N MET A 45 -11.15 7.17 0.31
CA MET A 45 -11.78 8.50 0.43
C MET A 45 -12.55 8.91 -0.82
N ALA A 46 -12.04 8.55 -2.01
CA ALA A 46 -12.70 8.84 -3.29
C ALA A 46 -14.03 8.07 -3.46
N VAL A 47 -14.10 6.82 -2.99
CA VAL A 47 -15.27 5.94 -3.18
C VAL A 47 -16.31 6.08 -2.05
N LEU A 48 -15.90 6.57 -0.88
CA LEU A 48 -16.75 6.74 0.31
C LEU A 48 -18.09 7.46 0.07
N PRO A 49 -18.17 8.58 -0.68
CA PRO A 49 -19.45 9.25 -0.91
C PRO A 49 -20.39 8.50 -1.87
N PHE A 50 -19.87 7.57 -2.68
CA PHE A 50 -20.67 6.82 -3.66
C PHE A 50 -21.19 5.50 -3.10
N SER A 51 -20.32 4.72 -2.46
CA SER A 51 -20.70 3.42 -1.90
C SER A 51 -19.80 3.02 -0.73
N PRO A 52 -20.30 3.14 0.51
CA PRO A 52 -19.62 2.63 1.69
C PRO A 52 -19.21 1.14 1.65
N PRO A 53 -19.96 0.20 1.04
CA PRO A 53 -19.51 -1.19 1.01
C PRO A 53 -18.26 -1.42 0.14
N LEU A 54 -18.00 -0.57 -0.86
CA LEU A 54 -16.77 -0.67 -1.65
C LEU A 54 -15.54 -0.19 -0.87
N THR A 55 -15.71 0.77 0.06
CA THR A 55 -14.58 1.22 0.89
C THR A 55 -14.18 0.16 1.91
N THR A 56 -15.14 -0.53 2.52
CA THR A 56 -14.86 -1.64 3.44
C THR A 56 -14.21 -2.83 2.73
N LEU A 57 -14.64 -3.14 1.50
CA LEU A 57 -13.99 -4.13 0.65
C LEU A 57 -12.53 -3.76 0.35
N ASN A 58 -12.28 -2.51 -0.06
CA ASN A 58 -10.92 -2.03 -0.34
C ASN A 58 -10.03 -2.09 0.91
N LEU A 59 -10.57 -1.73 2.08
CA LEU A 59 -9.86 -1.85 3.35
C LEU A 59 -9.46 -3.31 3.66
N LEU A 60 -10.39 -4.25 3.47
CA LEU A 60 -10.12 -5.66 3.74
C LEU A 60 -9.05 -6.23 2.80
N LEU A 61 -9.13 -5.92 1.51
CA LEU A 61 -8.11 -6.31 0.53
C LEU A 61 -6.75 -5.70 0.87
N TYR A 62 -6.72 -4.41 1.22
CA TYR A 62 -5.49 -3.73 1.59
C TYR A 62 -4.83 -4.34 2.84
N LEU A 63 -5.61 -4.68 3.87
CA LEU A 63 -5.10 -5.35 5.07
C LEU A 63 -4.52 -6.74 4.76
N LEU A 64 -5.15 -7.53 3.89
CA LEU A 64 -4.63 -8.83 3.49
C LEU A 64 -3.30 -8.71 2.71
N MET A 65 -3.22 -7.77 1.76
CA MET A 65 -1.99 -7.56 0.98
C MET A 65 -0.85 -6.99 1.83
N THR A 66 -1.15 -6.08 2.76
CA THR A 66 -0.13 -5.54 3.67
C THR A 66 0.36 -6.59 4.66
N LEU A 67 -0.53 -7.43 5.20
CA LEU A 67 -0.13 -8.49 6.11
C LEU A 67 0.81 -9.49 5.42
N THR A 68 0.46 -9.94 4.21
CA THR A 68 1.28 -10.89 3.44
C THR A 68 2.65 -10.31 3.10
N THR A 69 2.72 -9.06 2.65
CA THR A 69 3.99 -8.38 2.36
C THR A 69 4.83 -8.14 3.63
N PHE A 70 4.23 -7.73 4.74
CA PHE A 70 4.96 -7.60 6.02
C PHE A 70 5.51 -8.95 6.49
N LEU A 71 4.73 -10.02 6.37
CA LEU A 71 5.18 -11.37 6.72
C LEU A 71 6.39 -11.77 5.86
N LEU A 72 6.35 -11.52 4.56
CA LEU A 72 7.46 -11.80 3.65
C LEU A 72 8.73 -11.00 4.02
N ILE A 73 8.60 -9.71 4.31
CA ILE A 73 9.73 -8.85 4.71
C ILE A 73 10.34 -9.33 6.04
N THR A 74 9.51 -9.76 6.99
CA THR A 74 9.99 -10.25 8.29
C THR A 74 10.69 -11.61 8.20
N THR A 75 10.14 -12.55 7.43
CA THR A 75 10.74 -13.89 7.24
C THR A 75 12.09 -13.81 6.51
N THR A 76 12.24 -12.87 5.58
CA THR A 76 13.48 -12.64 4.83
C THR A 76 14.44 -11.66 5.51
N ASN A 77 14.04 -11.02 6.62
CA ASN A 77 14.78 -9.93 7.29
C ASN A 77 15.21 -8.77 6.37
N SER A 78 14.53 -8.57 5.24
CA SER A 78 14.86 -7.53 4.27
C SER A 78 14.46 -6.14 4.78
N LYS A 79 15.31 -5.13 4.57
CA LYS A 79 14.99 -3.73 4.90
C LYS A 79 14.99 -2.85 3.66
N THR A 80 15.84 -3.19 2.70
CA THR A 80 16.00 -2.50 1.42
C THR A 80 15.52 -3.35 0.26
N THR A 81 15.26 -2.71 -0.88
CA THR A 81 14.97 -3.42 -2.14
C THR A 81 16.11 -4.35 -2.54
N GLN A 82 17.36 -4.00 -2.25
CA GLN A 82 18.52 -4.83 -2.54
C GLN A 82 18.53 -6.11 -1.69
N ASP A 83 18.13 -6.04 -0.42
CA ASP A 83 18.05 -7.24 0.42
C ASP A 83 17.03 -8.23 -0.15
N LEU A 84 15.89 -7.70 -0.61
CA LEU A 84 14.80 -8.49 -1.20
C LEU A 84 15.26 -9.26 -2.45
N THR A 85 16.06 -8.65 -3.33
CA THR A 85 16.54 -9.30 -4.56
C THR A 85 17.51 -10.45 -4.30
N THR A 86 18.19 -10.46 -3.15
CA THR A 86 19.13 -11.53 -2.79
C THR A 86 18.46 -12.78 -2.18
N THR A 87 17.17 -12.70 -1.83
CA THR A 87 16.41 -13.77 -1.16
C THR A 87 16.25 -15.04 -1.98
N TRP A 88 16.41 -14.97 -3.31
CA TRP A 88 16.47 -16.14 -4.20
C TRP A 88 17.53 -17.17 -3.75
N THR A 89 18.67 -16.68 -3.23
CA THR A 89 19.80 -17.55 -2.87
C THR A 89 19.57 -18.33 -1.56
N THR A 90 18.73 -17.81 -0.67
CA THR A 90 18.49 -18.38 0.67
C THR A 90 17.12 -19.05 0.77
N THR A 91 16.11 -18.51 0.10
CA THR A 91 14.71 -18.98 0.14
C THR A 91 14.06 -18.87 -1.26
N PRO A 92 14.42 -19.76 -2.21
CA PRO A 92 13.99 -19.64 -3.62
C PRO A 92 12.48 -19.77 -3.82
N LEU A 93 11.77 -20.45 -2.93
CA LEU A 93 10.31 -20.57 -3.01
C LEU A 93 9.63 -19.23 -2.68
N LEU A 94 10.13 -18.51 -1.67
CA LEU A 94 9.63 -17.17 -1.31
C LEU A 94 9.97 -16.12 -2.37
N SER A 95 11.09 -16.26 -3.10
CA SER A 95 11.42 -15.33 -4.18
C SER A 95 10.49 -15.43 -5.39
N THR A 96 9.66 -16.48 -5.50
CA THR A 96 8.61 -16.53 -6.54
C THR A 96 7.43 -15.61 -6.21
N LEU A 97 7.29 -15.20 -4.95
CA LEU A 97 6.22 -14.32 -4.46
C LEU A 97 6.64 -12.84 -4.44
N THR A 98 7.92 -12.54 -4.72
CA THR A 98 8.51 -11.20 -4.79
C THR A 98 8.81 -10.82 -6.22
#